data_AF-H1YE98-F1
#
_entry.id   AF-H1YE98-F1
#
_cell.length_a   1.000
_cell.length_b   1.000
_cell.length_c   1.000
_cell.angle_alpha   90.00
_cell.angle_beta   90.00
_cell.angle_gamma   90.00
#
_symmetry.space_group_name_H-M   'P 1'
#
loop_
_entity.id
_entity.type
_entity.pdbx_description
1 polymer ?
#
loop_
_entity_poly.entity_id
_entity_poly.type
_entity_poly.pdbx_seq_one_letter_code
_entity_poly.pdbx_strand_id
1 'polypeptide(L)'
;MKKKSVFKSPTVQEKELYNAFLQRFRTACDLMVGKDFFATIPNEHLPQLFQQRLPPLKLEFPLGVFTKEQEANWQTHFRLRLTDLSFKTLTGETMPVADYFRDGILLATYSDTLHKRNSNLFVHGKVADTYGICSPIFLQMAEKIMQFINSLCIIYGDINGKALLTDYSSTSMLVIHTNADNKIKFSTGRPNHERLMIDGKTRELTALCWPDIYGKLKQVTVVPSKLGFPVELSKPVPVFFQQHAAARLIERLAIQGGILLYILECLFHDQTEDFYLVDGNLLPLSVLGKKVGYLAVDLVDDKMVVRTFLFLTNDGTPEGRKLAELTRLKKLDKQYLGIDTLTGFRSLNIIDDPILKPLFTEAGCGDLLDLHNIDMLLQTSVSQRNTDNLLRYLQDSPFMKRM
;
A
#
# COMPACT_ATOMS: atom_id res chain seq x y z
N MET A 1 22.03 -18.59 31.35
CA MET A 1 23.33 -18.99 30.78
C MET A 1 23.36 -18.65 29.29
N LYS A 2 24.16 -17.65 28.86
CA LYS A 2 24.38 -17.37 27.43
C LYS A 2 25.19 -18.52 26.84
N LYS A 3 24.64 -19.27 25.88
CA LYS A 3 25.39 -20.29 25.12
C LYS A 3 26.62 -19.61 24.50
N LYS A 4 27.83 -20.00 24.93
CA LYS A 4 29.08 -19.61 24.28
C LYS A 4 29.02 -20.12 22.84
N SER A 5 28.97 -19.19 21.88
CA SER A 5 29.17 -19.48 20.47
C SER A 5 30.55 -20.12 20.30
N VAL A 6 30.60 -21.38 19.88
CA VAL A 6 31.84 -22.08 19.58
C VAL A 6 32.39 -21.47 18.28
N PHE A 7 33.50 -20.76 18.38
CA PHE A 7 34.16 -20.13 17.23
C PHE A 7 34.72 -21.22 16.31
N LYS A 8 34.05 -21.48 15.18
CA LYS A 8 34.51 -22.41 14.15
C LYS A 8 35.53 -21.72 13.24
N SER A 9 36.57 -22.41 12.79
CA SER A 9 37.54 -21.85 11.85
C SER A 9 36.88 -21.50 10.49
N PRO A 10 37.37 -20.46 9.78
CA PRO A 10 36.78 -20.02 8.51
C PRO A 10 36.62 -21.15 7.47
N THR A 11 37.61 -22.04 7.37
CA THR A 11 37.63 -23.17 6.43
C THR A 11 36.55 -24.21 6.74
N VAL A 12 36.23 -24.45 8.02
CA VAL A 12 35.16 -25.37 8.42
C VAL A 12 33.79 -24.77 8.11
N GLN A 13 33.62 -23.46 8.34
CA GLN A 13 32.37 -22.76 8.02
C GLN A 13 32.09 -22.77 6.52
N GLU A 14 33.10 -22.55 5.68
CA GLU A 14 32.95 -22.55 4.23
C GLU A 14 32.56 -23.93 3.69
N LYS A 15 33.16 -25.01 4.22
CA LYS A 15 32.79 -26.39 3.87
C LYS A 15 31.36 -26.73 4.28
N GLU A 16 30.92 -26.30 5.46
CA GLU A 16 29.53 -26.47 5.90
C GLU A 16 28.55 -25.72 4.99
N LEU A 17 28.89 -24.48 4.60
CA LEU A 17 28.09 -23.68 3.66
C LEU A 17 28.00 -24.32 2.28
N TYR A 18 29.10 -24.88 1.77
CA TYR A 18 29.15 -25.58 0.49
C TYR A 18 28.25 -26.82 0.51
N ASN A 19 28.36 -27.67 1.54
CA ASN A 19 27.51 -28.85 1.66
C ASN A 19 26.02 -28.50 1.79
N ALA A 20 25.71 -27.48 2.59
CA ALA A 20 24.33 -27.00 2.73
C ALA A 20 23.79 -26.45 1.40
N PHE A 21 24.62 -25.77 0.62
CA PHE A 21 24.26 -25.34 -0.74
C PHE A 21 23.96 -26.53 -1.64
N LEU A 22 24.84 -27.53 -1.71
CA LEU A 22 24.63 -28.69 -2.59
C LEU A 22 23.34 -29.44 -2.27
N GLN A 23 23.00 -29.59 -0.98
CA GLN A 23 21.74 -30.21 -0.57
C GLN A 23 20.53 -29.42 -1.07
N ARG A 24 20.50 -28.10 -0.85
CA ARG A 24 19.37 -27.25 -1.27
C ARG A 24 19.26 -27.17 -2.79
N PHE A 25 20.39 -27.06 -3.48
CA PHE A 25 20.43 -27.00 -4.94
C PHE A 25 19.97 -28.32 -5.57
N ARG A 26 20.32 -29.47 -4.96
CA ARG A 26 19.75 -30.77 -5.32
C ARG A 26 18.23 -30.79 -5.14
N THR A 27 17.72 -30.35 -4.00
CA THR A 27 16.26 -30.26 -3.77
C THR A 27 15.58 -29.41 -4.84
N ALA A 28 16.15 -28.28 -5.24
CA ALA A 28 15.61 -27.47 -6.32
C ALA A 28 15.59 -28.21 -7.67
N CYS A 29 16.65 -28.95 -8.01
CA CYS A 29 16.70 -29.81 -9.19
C CYS A 29 15.62 -30.89 -9.16
N ASP A 30 15.47 -31.57 -8.03
CA ASP A 30 14.51 -32.66 -7.84
C ASP A 30 13.07 -32.16 -8.01
N LEU A 31 12.74 -31.01 -7.42
CA LEU A 31 11.42 -30.40 -7.51
C LEU A 31 11.14 -29.86 -8.92
N MET A 32 12.08 -29.11 -9.52
CA MET A 32 11.81 -28.39 -10.77
C MET A 32 11.95 -29.25 -12.03
N VAL A 33 12.80 -30.29 -11.99
CA VAL A 33 13.16 -31.08 -13.17
C VAL A 33 12.98 -32.58 -12.94
N GLY A 34 13.43 -33.09 -11.79
CA GLY A 34 13.30 -34.50 -11.40
C GLY A 34 14.54 -35.03 -10.66
N LYS A 35 14.37 -36.13 -9.93
CA LYS A 35 15.33 -36.68 -8.93
C LYS A 35 16.72 -37.02 -9.46
N ASP A 36 16.85 -37.27 -10.76
CA ASP A 36 18.14 -37.66 -11.38
C ASP A 36 18.86 -36.47 -12.03
N PHE A 37 18.21 -35.31 -12.14
CA PHE A 37 18.76 -34.19 -12.89
C PHE A 37 20.06 -33.65 -12.27
N PHE A 38 20.11 -33.54 -10.94
CA PHE A 38 21.32 -33.05 -10.24
C PHE A 38 22.56 -33.90 -10.56
N ALA A 39 22.40 -35.21 -10.72
CA ALA A 39 23.52 -36.12 -11.04
C ALA A 39 24.07 -35.92 -12.47
N THR A 40 23.31 -35.26 -13.35
CA THR A 40 23.77 -34.95 -14.72
C THR A 40 24.64 -33.69 -14.77
N ILE A 41 24.67 -32.89 -13.70
CA ILE A 41 25.50 -31.69 -13.61
C ILE A 41 26.97 -32.10 -13.42
N PRO A 42 27.90 -31.68 -14.30
CA PRO A 42 29.31 -31.98 -14.13
C PRO A 42 29.85 -31.44 -12.80
N ASN A 43 30.62 -32.26 -12.09
CA ASN A 43 31.13 -31.92 -10.75
C ASN A 43 32.02 -30.67 -10.78
N GLU A 44 32.71 -30.43 -11.89
CA GLU A 44 33.53 -29.25 -12.14
C GLU A 44 32.73 -27.93 -12.18
N HIS A 45 31.42 -27.98 -12.44
CA HIS A 45 30.57 -26.79 -12.45
C HIS A 45 30.08 -26.41 -11.05
N LEU A 46 30.01 -27.36 -10.11
CA LEU A 46 29.44 -27.14 -8.78
C LEU A 46 30.15 -26.06 -7.95
N PRO A 47 31.50 -25.95 -7.95
CA PRO A 47 32.19 -24.84 -7.28
C PRO A 47 31.82 -23.48 -7.86
N GLN A 48 31.66 -23.37 -9.18
CA GLN A 48 31.26 -22.13 -9.83
C GLN A 48 29.81 -21.76 -9.49
N LEU A 49 28.90 -22.73 -9.50
CA LEU A 49 27.51 -22.51 -9.07
C LEU A 49 27.44 -22.07 -7.60
N PHE A 50 28.29 -22.62 -6.73
CA PHE A 50 28.38 -22.16 -5.35
C PHE A 50 28.85 -20.71 -5.24
N GLN A 51 29.83 -20.29 -6.06
CA GLN A 51 30.26 -18.89 -6.09
C GLN A 51 29.15 -17.96 -6.60
N GLN A 52 28.33 -18.42 -7.54
CA GLN A 52 27.21 -17.67 -8.11
C GLN A 52 25.92 -17.76 -7.30
N ARG A 53 25.92 -18.49 -6.18
CA ARG A 53 24.72 -18.72 -5.37
C ARG A 53 24.11 -17.40 -4.92
N LEU A 54 22.78 -17.34 -4.90
CA LEU A 54 22.07 -16.20 -4.37
C LEU A 54 21.87 -16.37 -2.86
N PRO A 55 22.04 -15.32 -2.05
CA PRO A 55 21.57 -15.35 -0.67
C PRO A 55 20.03 -15.37 -0.64
N PRO A 56 19.41 -15.76 0.49
CA PRO A 56 17.96 -15.64 0.66
C PRO A 56 17.50 -14.19 0.42
N LEU A 57 16.36 -14.03 -0.25
CA LEU A 57 15.74 -12.72 -0.47
C LEU A 57 15.39 -12.08 0.88
N LYS A 58 15.85 -10.85 1.12
CA LYS A 58 15.65 -10.11 2.38
C LYS A 58 15.16 -8.69 2.16
N LEU A 59 14.74 -8.05 3.25
CA LEU A 59 14.41 -6.63 3.28
C LEU A 59 15.59 -5.87 3.88
N GLU A 60 15.88 -4.69 3.34
CA GLU A 60 16.85 -3.76 3.92
C GLU A 60 16.17 -2.43 4.17
N PHE A 61 16.20 -1.96 5.42
CA PHE A 61 15.49 -0.77 5.84
C PHE A 61 16.43 0.42 5.99
N PRO A 62 15.96 1.66 5.76
CA PRO A 62 16.75 2.87 5.96
C PRO A 62 17.03 3.11 7.44
N LEU A 63 18.26 3.49 7.75
CA LEU A 63 18.72 3.71 9.12
C LEU A 63 17.90 4.80 9.82
N GLY A 64 17.47 4.51 11.07
CA GLY A 64 16.80 5.47 11.94
C GLY A 64 15.32 5.73 11.60
N VAL A 65 14.76 5.07 10.59
CA VAL A 65 13.34 5.18 10.24
C VAL A 65 12.50 4.18 11.03
N PHE A 66 13.03 2.98 11.27
CA PHE A 66 12.36 1.90 11.97
C PHE A 66 13.10 1.53 13.26
N THR A 67 12.36 1.01 14.25
CA THR A 67 12.98 0.35 15.38
C THR A 67 13.51 -1.03 14.96
N LYS A 68 14.55 -1.52 15.65
CA LYS A 68 15.07 -2.87 15.39
C LYS A 68 14.02 -3.98 15.53
N GLU A 69 13.05 -3.76 16.43
CA GLU A 69 11.92 -4.68 16.62
C GLU A 69 10.99 -4.68 15.40
N GLN A 70 10.64 -3.50 14.88
CA GLN A 70 9.85 -3.37 13.65
C GLN A 70 10.56 -4.05 12.47
N GLU A 71 11.85 -3.77 12.27
CA GLU A 71 12.64 -4.41 11.20
C GLU A 71 12.65 -5.94 11.32
N ALA A 72 12.86 -6.47 12.53
CA ALA A 72 12.88 -7.91 12.78
C ALA A 72 11.51 -8.58 12.55
N ASN A 73 10.43 -7.93 12.97
CA ASN A 73 9.06 -8.40 12.76
C ASN A 73 8.74 -8.46 11.26
N TRP A 74 9.10 -7.42 10.50
CA TRP A 74 8.87 -7.41 9.05
C TRP A 74 9.72 -8.43 8.31
N GLN A 75 10.99 -8.55 8.67
CA GLN A 75 11.86 -9.57 8.08
C GLN A 75 11.32 -10.98 8.32
N THR A 76 10.73 -11.21 9.50
CA THR A 76 10.09 -12.49 9.85
C THR A 76 8.80 -12.70 9.05
N HIS A 77 7.92 -11.70 9.00
CA HIS A 77 6.66 -11.79 8.27
C HIS A 77 6.88 -11.99 6.76
N PHE A 78 7.81 -11.24 6.18
CA PHE A 78 8.20 -11.40 4.78
C PHE A 78 8.71 -12.80 4.49
N ARG A 79 9.61 -13.33 5.33
CA ARG A 79 10.13 -14.70 5.17
C ARG A 79 9.00 -15.73 5.24
N LEU A 80 8.09 -15.63 6.21
CA LEU A 80 6.94 -16.53 6.32
C LEU A 80 6.07 -16.46 5.06
N ARG A 81 5.82 -15.25 4.55
CA ARG A 81 5.03 -15.07 3.33
C ARG A 81 5.68 -15.69 2.09
N LEU A 82 7.00 -15.59 1.94
CA LEU A 82 7.72 -16.25 0.86
C LEU A 82 7.72 -17.78 0.99
N THR A 83 7.61 -18.33 2.20
CA THR A 83 7.48 -19.77 2.43
C THR A 83 6.06 -20.26 2.14
N ASP A 84 5.03 -19.50 2.53
CA ASP A 84 3.62 -19.82 2.28
C ASP A 84 3.26 -19.75 0.79
N LEU A 85 3.89 -18.81 0.07
CA LEU A 85 3.75 -18.68 -1.37
C LEU A 85 4.51 -19.81 -2.08
N SER A 86 3.82 -20.51 -2.97
CA SER A 86 4.40 -21.60 -3.76
C SER A 86 3.72 -21.76 -5.12
N PHE A 87 4.35 -22.54 -6.01
CA PHE A 87 3.80 -22.88 -7.33
C PHE A 87 4.06 -24.36 -7.66
N LYS A 88 3.28 -24.88 -8.62
CA LYS A 88 3.43 -26.24 -9.15
C LYS A 88 4.52 -26.30 -10.21
N THR A 89 5.41 -27.28 -10.07
CA THR A 89 6.53 -27.52 -10.98
C THR A 89 6.16 -28.47 -12.12
N LEU A 90 7.07 -28.70 -13.07
CA LEU A 90 6.92 -29.63 -14.18
C LEU A 90 6.80 -31.08 -13.70
N THR A 91 7.29 -31.36 -12.49
CA THR A 91 7.19 -32.69 -11.85
C THR A 91 5.85 -32.88 -11.13
N GLY A 92 5.02 -31.84 -11.00
CA GLY A 92 3.79 -31.83 -10.19
C GLY A 92 4.02 -31.52 -8.71
N GLU A 93 5.28 -31.44 -8.28
CA GLU A 93 5.67 -31.05 -6.93
C GLU A 93 5.49 -29.55 -6.69
N THR A 94 5.51 -29.15 -5.42
CA THR A 94 5.33 -27.75 -5.01
C THR A 94 6.67 -27.12 -4.64
N MET A 95 7.00 -25.96 -5.22
CA MET A 95 8.21 -25.20 -4.93
C MET A 95 7.86 -23.91 -4.15
N PRO A 96 8.40 -23.71 -2.93
CA PRO A 96 8.27 -22.45 -2.21
C PRO A 96 8.96 -21.31 -2.95
N VAL A 97 8.35 -20.12 -2.93
CA VAL A 97 8.89 -18.92 -3.59
C VAL A 97 10.23 -18.51 -2.98
N ALA A 98 10.40 -18.69 -1.66
CA ALA A 98 11.66 -18.46 -0.96
C ALA A 98 12.84 -19.27 -1.54
N ASP A 99 12.59 -20.52 -1.91
CA ASP A 99 13.61 -21.41 -2.47
C ASP A 99 13.80 -21.16 -3.97
N TYR A 100 12.73 -20.79 -4.68
CA TYR A 100 12.78 -20.45 -6.10
C TYR A 100 13.69 -19.24 -6.36
N PHE A 101 13.48 -18.11 -5.65
CA PHE A 101 14.31 -16.91 -5.83
C PHE A 101 15.74 -17.02 -5.28
N ARG A 102 16.09 -18.16 -4.66
CA ARG A 102 17.43 -18.46 -4.17
C ARG A 102 18.15 -19.48 -5.05
N ASP A 103 17.60 -20.69 -5.16
CA ASP A 103 18.24 -21.84 -5.82
C ASP A 103 17.60 -22.13 -7.20
N GLY A 104 16.30 -21.88 -7.36
CA GLY A 104 15.59 -22.13 -8.63
C GLY A 104 16.01 -21.21 -9.77
N ILE A 105 16.18 -19.90 -9.50
CA ILE A 105 16.70 -18.93 -10.48
C ILE A 105 18.13 -19.27 -10.89
N LEU A 106 18.97 -19.73 -9.95
CA LEU A 106 20.32 -20.18 -10.26
C LEU A 106 20.28 -21.37 -11.24
N LEU A 107 19.43 -22.36 -10.97
CA LEU A 107 19.24 -23.52 -11.84
C LEU A 107 18.74 -23.13 -13.23
N ALA A 108 17.74 -22.23 -13.31
CA ALA A 108 17.19 -21.77 -14.57
C ALA A 108 18.23 -20.99 -15.40
N THR A 109 19.00 -20.10 -14.75
CA THR A 109 20.07 -19.32 -15.40
C THR A 109 21.22 -20.21 -15.88
N TYR A 110 21.61 -21.19 -15.08
CA TYR A 110 22.59 -22.21 -15.47
C TYR A 110 22.12 -23.00 -16.69
N SER A 111 20.86 -23.45 -16.67
CA SER A 111 20.26 -24.20 -17.77
C SER A 111 20.16 -23.38 -19.05
N ASP A 112 19.75 -22.12 -18.96
CA ASP A 112 19.73 -21.19 -20.08
C ASP A 112 21.13 -21.01 -20.69
N THR A 113 22.14 -20.83 -19.85
CA THR A 113 23.53 -20.68 -20.29
C THR A 113 24.04 -21.91 -21.03
N LEU A 114 23.72 -23.12 -20.54
CA LEU A 114 24.08 -24.36 -21.21
C LEU A 114 23.32 -24.55 -22.52
N HIS A 115 22.02 -24.29 -22.53
CA HIS A 115 21.19 -24.45 -23.72
C HIS A 115 21.62 -23.50 -24.84
N LYS A 116 21.96 -22.24 -24.52
CA LYS A 116 22.51 -21.27 -25.47
C LYS A 116 23.84 -21.71 -26.08
N ARG A 117 24.65 -22.48 -25.34
CA ARG A 117 25.92 -23.03 -25.84
C ARG A 117 25.73 -24.33 -26.63
N ASN A 118 24.71 -25.12 -26.30
CA ASN A 118 24.38 -26.36 -26.98
C ASN A 118 22.85 -26.55 -26.99
N SER A 119 22.24 -26.23 -28.13
CA SER A 119 20.78 -26.30 -28.32
C SER A 119 20.21 -27.72 -28.26
N ASN A 120 21.04 -28.77 -28.36
CA ASN A 120 20.60 -30.16 -28.20
C ASN A 120 20.27 -30.52 -26.74
N LEU A 121 20.60 -29.66 -25.78
CA LEU A 121 20.24 -29.82 -24.38
C LEU A 121 18.79 -29.41 -24.13
N PHE A 122 17.83 -30.14 -24.70
CA PHE A 122 16.40 -29.79 -24.68
C PHE A 122 15.80 -29.61 -23.29
N VAL A 123 16.21 -30.46 -22.33
CA VAL A 123 15.74 -30.36 -20.93
C VAL A 123 16.15 -29.01 -20.33
N HIS A 124 17.38 -28.56 -20.60
CA HIS A 124 17.85 -27.27 -20.11
C HIS A 124 17.09 -26.09 -20.73
N GLY A 125 16.76 -26.16 -22.03
CA GLY A 125 15.91 -25.17 -22.69
C GLY A 125 14.52 -25.10 -22.04
N LYS A 126 13.87 -26.25 -21.83
CA LYS A 126 12.56 -26.30 -21.16
C LYS A 126 12.59 -25.71 -19.74
N VAL A 127 13.64 -25.99 -18.97
CA VAL A 127 13.83 -25.42 -17.63
C VAL A 127 13.99 -23.90 -17.69
N ALA A 128 14.80 -23.39 -18.64
CA ALA A 128 14.98 -21.97 -18.86
C ALA A 128 13.67 -21.28 -19.26
N ASP A 129 12.92 -21.83 -20.21
CA ASP A 129 11.66 -21.24 -20.67
C ASP A 129 10.58 -21.23 -19.58
N THR A 130 10.54 -22.28 -18.75
CA THR A 130 9.50 -22.44 -17.72
C THR A 130 9.80 -21.59 -16.48
N TYR A 131 11.07 -21.53 -16.07
CA TYR A 131 11.47 -21.00 -14.76
C TYR A 131 12.47 -19.84 -14.83
N GLY A 132 12.97 -19.52 -16.01
CA GLY A 132 13.90 -18.42 -16.22
C GLY A 132 13.27 -17.07 -15.95
N ILE A 133 14.12 -16.06 -15.95
CA ILE A 133 13.70 -14.68 -15.79
C ILE A 133 12.75 -14.31 -16.93
N CYS A 134 11.71 -13.56 -16.60
CA CYS A 134 10.59 -13.23 -17.49
C CYS A 134 9.71 -14.43 -17.92
N SER A 135 9.90 -15.63 -17.36
CA SER A 135 8.92 -16.71 -17.57
C SER A 135 7.58 -16.36 -16.91
N PRO A 136 6.46 -16.98 -17.32
CA PRO A 136 5.16 -16.74 -16.69
C PRO A 136 5.17 -17.01 -15.18
N ILE A 137 5.88 -18.06 -14.72
CA ILE A 137 6.03 -18.37 -13.30
C ILE A 137 6.83 -17.28 -12.60
N PHE A 138 7.94 -16.84 -13.19
CA PHE A 138 8.76 -15.76 -12.65
C PHE A 138 7.95 -14.49 -12.46
N LEU A 139 7.27 -14.04 -13.52
CA LEU A 139 6.47 -12.81 -13.51
C LEU A 139 5.36 -12.89 -12.47
N GLN A 140 4.64 -14.01 -12.40
CA GLN A 140 3.57 -14.21 -11.42
C GLN A 140 4.10 -14.19 -9.97
N MET A 141 5.23 -14.84 -9.69
CA MET A 141 5.78 -14.86 -8.33
C MET A 141 6.39 -13.51 -7.95
N ALA A 142 7.07 -12.84 -8.90
CA ALA A 142 7.59 -11.50 -8.70
C ALA A 142 6.46 -10.50 -8.42
N GLU A 143 5.35 -10.58 -9.15
CA GLU A 143 4.16 -9.75 -8.94
C GLU A 143 3.61 -9.93 -7.51
N LYS A 144 3.44 -11.17 -7.04
CA LYS A 144 2.96 -11.45 -5.67
C LYS A 144 3.89 -10.86 -4.60
N ILE A 145 5.21 -10.90 -4.82
CA ILE A 145 6.18 -10.24 -3.93
C ILE A 145 5.99 -8.72 -3.99
N MET A 146 5.93 -8.14 -5.18
CA MET A 146 5.74 -6.69 -5.35
C MET A 146 4.43 -6.20 -4.72
N GLN A 147 3.34 -6.96 -4.82
CA GLN A 147 2.07 -6.67 -4.17
C GLN A 147 2.22 -6.62 -2.63
N PHE A 148 2.92 -7.60 -2.05
CA PHE A 148 3.21 -7.61 -0.62
C PHE A 148 4.05 -6.39 -0.20
N ILE A 149 5.09 -6.07 -0.96
CA ILE A 149 5.95 -4.91 -0.70
C ILE A 149 5.16 -3.59 -0.84
N ASN A 150 4.25 -3.50 -1.81
CA ASN A 150 3.36 -2.35 -1.96
C ASN A 150 2.44 -2.20 -0.74
N SER A 151 1.93 -3.29 -0.16
CA SER A 151 1.17 -3.23 1.10
C SER A 151 1.99 -2.64 2.25
N LEU A 152 3.29 -2.94 2.34
CA LEU A 152 4.18 -2.31 3.33
C LEU A 152 4.32 -0.81 3.10
N CYS A 153 4.46 -0.40 1.82
CA CYS A 153 4.54 1.01 1.46
C CYS A 153 3.24 1.76 1.82
N ILE A 154 2.09 1.13 1.60
CA ILE A 154 0.77 1.66 2.02
C ILE A 154 0.69 1.77 3.54
N ILE A 155 1.15 0.78 4.31
CA ILE A 155 1.05 0.80 5.77
C ILE A 155 1.92 1.93 6.38
N TYR A 156 3.11 2.17 5.84
CA TYR A 156 4.06 3.14 6.39
C TYR A 156 4.04 4.52 5.73
N GLY A 157 3.31 4.64 4.63
CA GLY A 157 3.06 5.91 3.97
C GLY A 157 2.49 6.96 4.92
N ASP A 158 2.72 8.22 4.60
CA ASP A 158 1.99 9.35 5.19
C ASP A 158 1.87 10.45 4.14
N ILE A 159 0.68 11.04 4.07
CA ILE A 159 0.37 12.20 3.23
C ILE A 159 1.29 13.40 3.51
N ASN A 160 1.82 13.51 4.73
CA ASN A 160 2.75 14.59 5.11
C ASN A 160 4.21 14.30 4.76
N GLY A 161 4.51 13.20 4.08
CA GLY A 161 5.78 13.04 3.38
C GLY A 161 6.73 11.97 3.91
N LYS A 162 6.19 10.87 4.44
CA LYS A 162 6.95 9.64 4.65
C LYS A 162 6.50 8.60 3.63
N ALA A 163 6.91 8.74 2.37
CA ALA A 163 6.72 7.66 1.40
C ALA A 163 7.87 6.67 1.52
N LEU A 164 7.58 5.37 1.64
CA LEU A 164 8.60 4.35 1.44
C LEU A 164 8.81 4.12 -0.05
N LEU A 165 10.06 4.20 -0.46
CA LEU A 165 10.52 3.93 -1.81
C LEU A 165 11.21 2.57 -1.83
N THR A 166 10.98 1.80 -2.87
CA THR A 166 11.47 0.42 -3.00
C THR A 166 12.44 0.29 -4.16
N ASP A 167 13.63 -0.23 -3.86
CA ASP A 167 14.66 -0.49 -4.84
C ASP A 167 14.88 -2.02 -4.96
N TYR A 168 14.56 -2.52 -6.14
CA TYR A 168 14.69 -3.92 -6.52
C TYR A 168 15.98 -4.19 -7.34
N SER A 169 16.81 -3.18 -7.60
CA SER A 169 17.98 -3.27 -8.49
C SER A 169 19.03 -4.29 -8.02
N SER A 170 19.10 -4.54 -6.71
CA SER A 170 19.96 -5.57 -6.11
C SER A 170 19.30 -6.94 -5.95
N THR A 171 18.08 -7.13 -6.46
CA THR A 171 17.34 -8.40 -6.31
C THR A 171 17.48 -9.28 -7.54
N SER A 172 17.35 -10.59 -7.33
CA SER A 172 17.18 -11.56 -8.43
C SER A 172 15.85 -11.40 -9.18
N MET A 173 14.97 -10.47 -8.76
CA MET A 173 13.69 -10.18 -9.41
C MET A 173 13.81 -9.25 -10.62
N LEU A 174 14.87 -8.42 -10.71
CA LEU A 174 15.05 -7.50 -11.83
C LEU A 174 16.37 -7.69 -12.58
N VAL A 175 17.43 -8.21 -11.96
CA VAL A 175 18.74 -8.29 -12.60
C VAL A 175 19.46 -9.61 -12.30
N ILE A 176 20.12 -10.16 -13.32
CA ILE A 176 21.09 -11.27 -13.16
C ILE A 176 22.42 -10.65 -12.73
N HIS A 177 22.57 -10.32 -11.46
CA HIS A 177 23.90 -10.14 -10.89
C HIS A 177 24.23 -11.39 -10.09
N THR A 178 25.11 -12.23 -10.62
CA THR A 178 25.77 -13.26 -9.82
C THR A 178 26.70 -12.52 -8.86
N ASN A 179 26.45 -12.65 -7.55
CA ASN A 179 26.88 -11.75 -6.44
C ASN A 179 25.89 -10.63 -6.04
N ALA A 180 24.65 -10.63 -6.56
CA ALA A 180 23.62 -9.72 -6.09
C ALA A 180 23.41 -9.85 -4.57
N ASP A 181 23.50 -8.72 -3.89
CA ASP A 181 23.00 -8.57 -2.52
C ASP A 181 21.48 -8.71 -2.56
N ASN A 182 20.96 -9.96 -2.57
CA ASN A 182 19.56 -10.32 -2.85
C ASN A 182 18.60 -9.73 -1.81
N LYS A 183 18.39 -8.42 -1.89
CA LYS A 183 17.71 -7.59 -0.93
C LYS A 183 16.84 -6.59 -1.66
N ILE A 184 15.61 -6.46 -1.21
CA ILE A 184 14.70 -5.37 -1.55
C ILE A 184 15.03 -4.24 -0.59
N LYS A 185 15.55 -3.15 -1.12
CA LYS A 185 16.01 -2.01 -0.32
C LYS A 185 14.90 -0.98 -0.20
N PHE A 186 14.69 -0.51 1.01
CA PHE A 186 13.78 0.59 1.28
C PHE A 186 14.58 1.88 1.47
N SER A 187 14.03 2.97 0.98
CA SER A 187 14.44 4.33 1.31
C SER A 187 13.21 5.19 1.58
N THR A 188 13.42 6.44 2.00
CA THR A 188 12.33 7.38 2.24
C THR A 188 12.34 8.48 1.20
N GLY A 189 11.19 8.75 0.60
CA GLY A 189 10.92 9.90 -0.25
C GLY A 189 10.17 10.98 0.50
N ARG A 190 10.45 12.24 0.18
CA ARG A 190 9.67 13.40 0.66
C ARG A 190 9.04 14.11 -0.54
N PRO A 191 7.76 14.51 -0.44
CA PRO A 191 7.09 15.28 -1.47
C PRO A 191 7.70 16.69 -1.55
N ASN A 192 7.53 17.32 -2.71
CA ASN A 192 7.92 18.70 -2.89
C ASN A 192 6.95 19.61 -2.12
N HIS A 193 7.49 20.68 -1.55
CA HIS A 193 6.73 21.74 -0.91
C HIS A 193 6.86 23.03 -1.72
N GLU A 194 5.74 23.72 -1.90
CA GLU A 194 5.66 24.97 -2.65
C GLU A 194 4.88 26.03 -1.87
N ARG A 195 5.06 27.30 -2.25
CA ARG A 195 4.27 28.41 -1.72
C ARG A 195 3.47 29.04 -2.85
N LEU A 196 2.17 29.20 -2.64
CA LEU A 196 1.25 29.78 -3.62
C LEU A 196 0.39 30.87 -2.99
N MET A 197 0.05 31.90 -3.75
CA MET A 197 -0.90 32.93 -3.33
C MET A 197 -2.33 32.45 -3.59
N ILE A 198 -3.13 32.30 -2.54
CA ILE A 198 -4.54 31.88 -2.61
C ILE A 198 -5.36 32.84 -1.77
N ASP A 199 -6.35 33.49 -2.38
CA ASP A 199 -7.20 34.51 -1.75
C ASP A 199 -6.40 35.62 -1.05
N GLY A 200 -5.34 36.11 -1.72
CA GLY A 200 -4.47 37.18 -1.19
C GLY A 200 -3.58 36.75 -0.01
N LYS A 201 -3.50 35.45 0.32
CA LYS A 201 -2.64 34.92 1.37
C LYS A 201 -1.66 33.90 0.81
N THR A 202 -0.40 33.96 1.22
CA THR A 202 0.58 32.92 0.92
C THR A 202 0.24 31.65 1.69
N ARG A 203 0.15 30.52 0.99
CA ARG A 203 -0.16 29.20 1.54
C ARG A 203 0.96 28.23 1.21
N GLU A 204 1.32 27.41 2.19
CA GLU A 204 2.23 26.29 1.99
C GLU A 204 1.45 25.09 1.45
N LEU A 205 1.95 24.54 0.35
CA LEU A 205 1.40 23.42 -0.38
C LEU A 205 2.37 22.24 -0.33
N THR A 206 1.83 21.05 -0.19
CA THR A 206 2.56 19.78 -0.28
C THR A 206 2.04 19.02 -1.50
N ALA A 207 2.94 18.58 -2.38
CA ALA A 207 2.57 17.76 -3.52
C ALA A 207 1.99 16.42 -3.05
N LEU A 208 0.86 16.00 -3.64
CA LEU A 208 0.39 14.64 -3.48
C LEU A 208 1.29 13.72 -4.32
N CYS A 209 1.94 12.75 -3.69
CA CYS A 209 2.85 11.85 -4.39
C CYS A 209 2.67 10.39 -3.97
N TRP A 210 2.95 9.48 -4.91
CA TRP A 210 2.91 8.04 -4.71
C TRP A 210 4.20 7.38 -5.24
N PRO A 211 4.80 6.41 -4.52
CA PRO A 211 5.90 5.63 -5.05
C PRO A 211 5.44 4.75 -6.21
N ASP A 212 6.16 4.80 -7.34
CA ASP A 212 5.95 3.85 -8.41
C ASP A 212 6.66 2.51 -8.16
N ILE A 213 6.43 1.54 -9.04
CA ILE A 213 7.04 0.20 -8.95
C ILE A 213 8.58 0.21 -9.04
N TYR A 214 9.19 1.33 -9.46
CA TYR A 214 10.63 1.51 -9.54
C TYR A 214 11.19 2.29 -8.34
N GLY A 215 10.37 2.52 -7.31
CA GLY A 215 10.75 3.26 -6.11
C GLY A 215 10.95 4.75 -6.35
N LYS A 216 10.38 5.32 -7.42
CA LYS A 216 10.41 6.76 -7.65
C LYS A 216 9.14 7.39 -7.12
N LEU A 217 9.30 8.47 -6.36
CA LEU A 217 8.16 9.26 -5.92
C LEU A 217 7.60 10.03 -7.12
N LYS A 218 6.40 9.65 -7.58
CA LYS A 218 5.70 10.33 -8.67
C LYS A 218 4.65 11.27 -8.11
N GLN A 219 4.58 12.47 -8.66
CA GLN A 219 3.52 13.41 -8.34
C GLN A 219 2.21 12.94 -8.98
N VAL A 220 1.14 12.92 -8.18
CA VAL A 220 -0.20 12.60 -8.66
C VAL A 220 -0.71 13.77 -9.49
N THR A 221 -1.27 13.45 -10.64
CA THR A 221 -1.83 14.43 -11.58
C THR A 221 -3.28 14.08 -11.90
N VAL A 222 -4.11 15.10 -12.13
CA VAL A 222 -5.52 14.94 -12.51
C VAL A 222 -5.83 15.75 -13.75
N VAL A 223 -6.74 15.27 -14.60
CA VAL A 223 -7.30 16.09 -15.68
C VAL A 223 -8.52 16.83 -15.15
N PRO A 224 -8.49 18.17 -15.01
CA PRO A 224 -9.60 18.90 -14.37
C PRO A 224 -10.96 18.65 -15.02
N SER A 225 -11.02 18.58 -16.36
CA SER A 225 -12.29 18.35 -17.06
C SER A 225 -12.97 17.03 -16.70
N LYS A 226 -12.20 16.01 -16.28
CA LYS A 226 -12.75 14.74 -15.79
C LYS A 226 -13.34 14.81 -14.39
N LEU A 227 -13.12 15.91 -13.66
CA LEU A 227 -13.79 16.18 -12.38
C LEU A 227 -14.99 17.11 -12.54
N GLY A 228 -15.30 17.58 -13.75
CA GLY A 228 -16.38 18.53 -14.02
C GLY A 228 -15.95 20.00 -14.10
N PHE A 229 -14.65 20.30 -14.19
CA PHE A 229 -14.19 21.61 -14.65
C PHE A 229 -14.46 21.80 -16.16
N PRO A 230 -14.42 23.04 -16.69
CA PRO A 230 -14.60 23.30 -18.12
C PRO A 230 -13.77 22.38 -19.03
N VAL A 231 -14.36 21.95 -20.17
CA VAL A 231 -13.80 20.93 -21.07
C VAL A 231 -12.45 21.32 -21.66
N GLU A 232 -12.19 22.62 -21.78
CA GLU A 232 -10.94 23.19 -22.27
C GLU A 232 -9.75 22.84 -21.36
N LEU A 233 -10.01 22.53 -20.08
CA LEU A 233 -9.02 22.12 -19.09
C LEU A 233 -8.76 20.60 -19.15
N SER A 234 -8.36 20.14 -20.33
CA SER A 234 -8.11 18.72 -20.65
C SER A 234 -6.66 18.26 -20.39
N LYS A 235 -5.77 19.17 -20.00
CA LYS A 235 -4.38 18.84 -19.68
C LYS A 235 -4.26 18.35 -18.23
N PRO A 236 -3.49 17.28 -17.97
CA PRO A 236 -3.19 16.87 -16.60
C PRO A 236 -2.47 17.98 -15.84
N VAL A 237 -2.93 18.27 -14.62
CA VAL A 237 -2.31 19.20 -13.67
C VAL A 237 -1.90 18.46 -12.40
N PRO A 238 -0.80 18.87 -11.74
CA PRO A 238 -0.39 18.30 -10.47
C PRO A 238 -1.38 18.60 -9.33
N VAL A 239 -1.52 17.64 -8.42
CA VAL A 239 -2.36 17.76 -7.22
C VAL A 239 -1.51 18.17 -6.00
N PHE A 240 -2.02 19.14 -5.24
CA PHE A 240 -1.41 19.67 -4.03
C PHE A 240 -2.40 19.74 -2.89
N PHE A 241 -1.91 19.56 -1.66
CA PHE A 241 -2.67 19.78 -0.43
C PHE A 241 -2.13 21.01 0.29
N GLN A 242 -3.01 21.89 0.76
CA GLN A 242 -2.63 22.81 1.82
C GLN A 242 -2.29 22.02 3.08
N GLN A 243 -1.27 22.42 3.82
CA GLN A 243 -0.80 21.67 5.01
C GLN A 243 -1.94 21.36 6.01
N HIS A 244 -2.83 22.32 6.26
CA HIS A 244 -3.97 22.10 7.15
C HIS A 244 -5.05 21.16 6.58
N ALA A 245 -5.09 20.97 5.26
CA ALA A 245 -6.08 20.12 4.61
C ALA A 245 -5.76 18.66 4.91
N ALA A 246 -4.48 18.29 4.77
CA ALA A 246 -3.96 16.97 5.13
C ALA A 246 -4.19 16.69 6.63
N ALA A 247 -3.84 17.65 7.50
CA ALA A 247 -4.08 17.51 8.93
C ALA A 247 -5.57 17.28 9.26
N ARG A 248 -6.47 18.04 8.64
CA ARG A 248 -7.93 17.89 8.86
C ARG A 248 -8.49 16.58 8.34
N LEU A 249 -7.96 16.09 7.22
CA LEU A 249 -8.34 14.81 6.66
C LEU A 249 -7.96 13.67 7.62
N ILE A 250 -6.72 13.67 8.12
CA ILE A 250 -6.23 12.70 9.10
C ILE A 250 -7.04 12.78 10.40
N GLU A 251 -7.22 13.98 10.95
CA GLU A 251 -7.94 14.21 12.21
C GLU A 251 -9.38 13.69 12.14
N ARG A 252 -10.09 13.99 11.05
CA ARG A 252 -11.52 13.69 10.92
C ARG A 252 -11.81 12.25 10.53
N LEU A 253 -10.93 11.60 9.77
CA LEU A 253 -11.12 10.20 9.39
C LEU A 253 -10.43 9.25 10.37
N ALA A 254 -9.35 9.66 11.02
CA ALA A 254 -8.50 8.82 11.86
C ALA A 254 -8.04 7.52 11.17
N ILE A 255 -8.02 7.50 9.83
CA ILE A 255 -7.50 6.39 9.03
C ILE A 255 -5.97 6.46 9.02
N GLN A 256 -5.31 5.30 8.96
CA GLN A 256 -3.85 5.22 8.85
C GLN A 256 -3.33 6.05 7.66
N GLY A 257 -2.30 6.87 7.90
CA GLY A 257 -1.86 7.89 6.94
C GLY A 257 -1.55 7.37 5.54
N GLY A 258 -0.92 6.20 5.43
CA GLY A 258 -0.57 5.65 4.12
C GLY A 258 -1.71 4.94 3.41
N ILE A 259 -2.69 4.39 4.15
CA ILE A 259 -3.97 3.92 3.58
C ILE A 259 -4.74 5.12 3.01
N LEU A 260 -4.78 6.22 3.75
CA LEU A 260 -5.41 7.45 3.29
C LEU A 260 -4.70 8.01 2.05
N LEU A 261 -3.37 8.00 2.02
CA LEU A 261 -2.59 8.38 0.85
C LEU A 261 -2.91 7.51 -0.37
N TYR A 262 -3.04 6.19 -0.18
CA TYR A 262 -3.45 5.26 -1.23
C TYR A 262 -4.86 5.55 -1.75
N ILE A 263 -5.83 5.79 -0.86
CA ILE A 263 -7.20 6.17 -1.23
C ILE A 263 -7.20 7.45 -2.08
N LEU A 264 -6.40 8.45 -1.72
CA LEU A 264 -6.27 9.68 -2.49
C LEU A 264 -5.61 9.46 -3.84
N GLU A 265 -4.58 8.62 -3.91
CA GLU A 265 -3.96 8.26 -5.18
C GLU A 265 -4.98 7.61 -6.11
N CYS A 266 -5.73 6.61 -5.63
CA CYS A 266 -6.77 5.96 -6.42
C CYS A 266 -7.88 6.95 -6.81
N LEU A 267 -8.32 7.84 -5.92
CA LEU A 267 -9.32 8.86 -6.23
C LEU A 267 -8.91 9.75 -7.41
N PHE A 268 -7.64 10.17 -7.46
CA PHE A 268 -7.15 11.04 -8.53
C PHE A 268 -6.67 10.24 -9.76
N HIS A 269 -6.38 8.94 -9.64
CA HIS A 269 -5.96 8.08 -10.74
C HIS A 269 -7.16 7.49 -11.49
N ASP A 270 -8.09 6.87 -10.76
CA ASP A 270 -9.29 6.19 -11.27
C ASP A 270 -10.41 7.21 -11.54
N GLN A 271 -10.17 8.08 -12.52
CA GLN A 271 -11.10 9.12 -12.96
C GLN A 271 -12.20 8.50 -13.83
N THR A 272 -13.16 7.80 -13.23
CA THR A 272 -14.33 7.26 -13.93
C THR A 272 -15.28 8.39 -14.38
N GLU A 273 -16.07 8.15 -15.42
CA GLU A 273 -16.95 9.15 -16.06
C GLU A 273 -18.08 9.69 -15.15
N ASP A 274 -18.22 9.17 -13.93
CA ASP A 274 -19.26 9.52 -12.96
C ASP A 274 -18.78 10.43 -11.81
N PHE A 275 -17.51 10.87 -11.82
CA PHE A 275 -16.98 11.77 -10.80
C PHE A 275 -17.19 13.25 -11.17
N TYR A 276 -18.13 13.91 -10.50
CA TYR A 276 -18.40 15.34 -10.67
C TYR A 276 -18.27 16.11 -9.37
N LEU A 277 -17.81 17.36 -9.47
CA LEU A 277 -17.85 18.31 -8.36
C LEU A 277 -19.28 18.61 -7.93
N VAL A 278 -19.52 18.50 -6.64
CA VAL A 278 -20.74 18.98 -6.00
C VAL A 278 -20.53 20.45 -5.61
N ASP A 279 -21.57 21.28 -5.77
CA ASP A 279 -21.52 22.73 -5.51
C ASP A 279 -20.35 23.46 -6.22
N GLY A 280 -19.86 22.91 -7.33
CA GLY A 280 -18.81 23.51 -8.16
C GLY A 280 -17.38 23.39 -7.63
N ASN A 281 -17.15 22.88 -6.41
CA ASN A 281 -15.80 22.74 -5.85
C ASN A 281 -15.62 21.62 -4.80
N LEU A 282 -16.63 20.78 -4.56
CA LEU A 282 -16.55 19.68 -3.60
C LEU A 282 -16.38 18.35 -4.34
N LEU A 283 -15.20 17.74 -4.21
CA LEU A 283 -14.91 16.42 -4.74
C LEU A 283 -15.30 15.35 -3.71
N PRO A 284 -16.27 14.45 -3.98
CA PRO A 284 -16.63 13.39 -3.04
C PRO A 284 -15.44 12.47 -2.74
N LEU A 285 -15.26 12.14 -1.46
CA LEU A 285 -14.30 11.15 -1.01
C LEU A 285 -15.06 9.96 -0.43
N SER A 286 -14.75 8.78 -0.96
CA SER A 286 -15.33 7.51 -0.52
C SER A 286 -14.28 6.58 0.04
N VAL A 287 -14.66 5.83 1.08
CA VAL A 287 -13.84 4.78 1.70
C VAL A 287 -14.67 3.50 1.66
N LEU A 288 -14.09 2.41 1.12
CA LEU A 288 -14.79 1.14 0.92
C LEU A 288 -16.12 1.29 0.14
N GLY A 289 -16.14 2.18 -0.85
CA GLY A 289 -17.33 2.46 -1.67
C GLY A 289 -18.42 3.30 -0.99
N LYS A 290 -18.18 3.81 0.22
CA LYS A 290 -19.13 4.64 0.97
C LYS A 290 -18.59 6.06 1.13
N LYS A 291 -19.42 7.07 0.87
CA LYS A 291 -19.02 8.47 0.95
C LYS A 291 -18.78 8.87 2.41
N VAL A 292 -17.59 9.41 2.70
CA VAL A 292 -17.20 9.87 4.04
C VAL A 292 -17.11 11.38 4.17
N GLY A 293 -17.09 12.09 3.04
CA GLY A 293 -17.02 13.54 3.01
C GLY A 293 -16.57 14.06 1.66
N TYR A 294 -16.00 15.26 1.67
CA TYR A 294 -15.60 15.98 0.47
C TYR A 294 -14.23 16.62 0.62
N LEU A 295 -13.44 16.61 -0.45
CA LEU A 295 -12.27 17.47 -0.61
C LEU A 295 -12.74 18.76 -1.27
N ALA A 296 -12.55 19.91 -0.61
CA ALA A 296 -12.76 21.21 -1.24
C ALA A 296 -11.55 21.53 -2.12
N VAL A 297 -11.77 21.68 -3.42
CA VAL A 297 -10.70 21.80 -4.43
C VAL A 297 -10.87 23.06 -5.27
N ASP A 298 -9.76 23.73 -5.55
CA ASP A 298 -9.70 24.86 -6.47
C ASP A 298 -8.60 24.61 -7.51
N LEU A 299 -8.77 25.15 -8.72
CA LEU A 299 -7.73 25.21 -9.73
C LEU A 299 -7.03 26.58 -9.64
N VAL A 300 -5.74 26.59 -9.28
CA VAL A 300 -4.95 27.82 -9.11
C VAL A 300 -3.59 27.65 -9.79
N ASP A 301 -3.22 28.57 -10.68
CA ASP A 301 -1.94 28.56 -11.42
C ASP A 301 -1.56 27.19 -12.00
N ASP A 302 -2.50 26.59 -12.74
CA ASP A 302 -2.41 25.25 -13.35
C ASP A 302 -2.11 24.12 -12.34
N LYS A 303 -2.61 24.25 -11.11
CA LYS A 303 -2.49 23.23 -10.04
C LYS A 303 -3.86 22.94 -9.44
N MET A 304 -4.15 21.67 -9.19
CA MET A 304 -5.30 21.27 -8.39
C MET A 304 -4.93 21.40 -6.91
N VAL A 305 -5.57 22.32 -6.19
CA VAL A 305 -5.26 22.58 -4.78
C VAL A 305 -6.41 22.11 -3.90
N VAL A 306 -6.15 21.08 -3.09
CA VAL A 306 -7.03 20.65 -2.01
C VAL A 306 -6.87 21.59 -0.82
N ARG A 307 -7.92 22.36 -0.54
CA ARG A 307 -7.94 23.39 0.51
C ARG A 307 -8.33 22.83 1.85
N THR A 308 -9.31 21.94 1.91
CA THR A 308 -9.69 21.31 3.18
C THR A 308 -10.42 20.01 2.90
N PHE A 309 -10.48 19.15 3.91
CA PHE A 309 -11.44 18.06 3.94
C PHE A 309 -12.66 18.47 4.79
N LEU A 310 -13.87 18.18 4.31
CA LEU A 310 -15.13 18.33 5.03
C LEU A 310 -15.73 16.95 5.25
N PHE A 311 -15.75 16.48 6.50
CA PHE A 311 -16.50 15.27 6.88
C PHE A 311 -17.99 15.46 6.59
N LEU A 312 -18.71 14.39 6.25
CA LEU A 312 -20.07 14.44 5.69
C LEU A 312 -21.09 15.27 6.50
N THR A 313 -20.96 15.32 7.82
CA THR A 313 -21.86 16.09 8.69
C THR A 313 -21.48 17.57 8.82
N ASN A 314 -20.28 17.96 8.38
CA ASN A 314 -19.76 19.32 8.57
C ASN A 314 -20.57 20.36 7.79
N ASP A 315 -20.62 21.56 8.34
CA ASP A 315 -21.11 22.74 7.63
C ASP A 315 -20.30 22.94 6.34
N GLY A 316 -21.00 23.27 5.25
CA GLY A 316 -20.41 23.41 3.92
C GLY A 316 -20.62 22.20 3.01
N THR A 317 -21.04 21.05 3.54
CA THR A 317 -21.49 19.90 2.73
C THR A 317 -23.01 19.96 2.50
N PRO A 318 -23.54 19.38 1.41
CA PRO A 318 -24.99 19.26 1.21
C PRO A 318 -25.68 18.55 2.37
N GLU A 319 -25.10 17.46 2.86
CA GLU A 319 -25.61 16.64 3.96
C GLU A 319 -25.56 17.40 5.28
N GLY A 320 -24.47 18.11 5.56
CA GLY A 320 -24.33 18.94 6.75
C GLY A 320 -25.31 20.12 6.77
N ARG A 321 -25.63 20.71 5.61
CA ARG A 321 -26.71 21.71 5.46
C ARG A 321 -28.06 21.07 5.74
N LYS A 322 -28.35 19.92 5.15
CA LYS A 322 -29.61 19.21 5.37
C LYS A 322 -29.79 18.81 6.84
N LEU A 323 -28.74 18.28 7.46
CA LEU A 323 -28.74 17.95 8.89
C LEU A 323 -29.05 19.18 9.74
N ALA A 324 -28.47 20.34 9.42
CA ALA A 324 -28.75 21.59 10.13
C ALA A 324 -30.21 22.05 9.97
N GLU A 325 -30.83 21.87 8.80
CA GLU A 325 -32.27 22.13 8.61
C GLU A 325 -33.13 21.22 9.50
N LEU A 326 -32.78 19.93 9.57
CA LEU A 326 -33.53 18.93 10.33
C LEU A 326 -33.35 19.10 11.85
N THR A 327 -32.17 19.52 12.29
CA THR A 327 -31.76 19.47 13.72
C THR A 327 -31.54 20.82 14.38
N ARG A 328 -31.28 21.87 13.60
CA ARG A 328 -30.73 23.17 14.02
C ARG A 328 -29.31 23.11 14.61
N LEU A 329 -28.61 21.98 14.50
CA LEU A 329 -27.22 21.86 14.94
C LEU A 329 -26.31 22.77 14.11
N LYS A 330 -25.50 23.55 14.83
CA LYS A 330 -24.43 24.38 14.28
C LYS A 330 -23.09 23.66 14.39
N LYS A 331 -22.06 24.19 13.73
CA LYS A 331 -20.67 23.70 13.81
C LYS A 331 -20.20 23.29 15.21
N LEU A 332 -20.34 24.19 16.20
CA LEU A 332 -19.85 23.93 17.56
C LEU A 332 -20.61 22.79 18.24
N ASP A 333 -21.91 22.65 17.95
CA ASP A 333 -22.72 21.55 18.46
C ASP A 333 -22.22 20.23 17.90
N LYS A 334 -21.97 20.17 16.58
CA LYS A 334 -21.46 18.96 15.89
C LYS A 334 -20.11 18.52 16.45
N GLN A 335 -19.23 19.49 16.73
CA GLN A 335 -17.93 19.26 17.39
C GLN A 335 -18.08 18.74 18.82
N TYR A 336 -18.95 19.37 19.61
CA TYR A 336 -19.22 18.97 20.99
C TYR A 336 -19.79 17.54 21.06
N LEU A 337 -20.71 17.22 20.15
CA LEU A 337 -21.33 15.90 20.03
C LEU A 337 -20.39 14.85 19.39
N GLY A 338 -19.27 15.29 18.80
CA GLY A 338 -18.29 14.43 18.12
C GLY A 338 -18.79 13.84 16.80
N ILE A 339 -19.87 14.37 16.22
CA ILE A 339 -20.41 13.86 14.95
C ILE A 339 -19.70 14.44 13.73
N ASP A 340 -18.70 15.32 13.91
CA ASP A 340 -17.87 15.93 12.85
C ASP A 340 -16.60 15.12 12.51
N THR A 341 -16.43 13.97 13.16
CA THR A 341 -15.34 13.00 12.94
C THR A 341 -15.89 11.59 12.80
N LEU A 342 -15.18 10.73 12.07
CA LEU A 342 -15.57 9.34 11.87
C LEU A 342 -15.57 8.54 13.18
N THR A 343 -14.54 8.71 14.02
CA THR A 343 -14.42 8.00 15.30
C THR A 343 -15.52 8.41 16.27
N GLY A 344 -15.81 9.71 16.37
CA GLY A 344 -16.89 10.21 17.23
C GLY A 344 -18.26 9.77 16.71
N PHE A 345 -18.52 9.85 15.40
CA PHE A 345 -19.76 9.36 14.81
C PHE A 345 -19.98 7.87 15.07
N ARG A 346 -18.95 7.03 14.84
CA ARG A 346 -18.99 5.58 15.10
C ARG A 346 -19.23 5.27 16.58
N SER A 347 -18.70 6.08 17.49
CA SER A 347 -18.88 5.84 18.93
C SER A 347 -20.33 5.89 19.38
N LEU A 348 -21.19 6.61 18.67
CA LEU A 348 -22.60 6.82 19.05
C LEU A 348 -23.52 5.66 18.67
N ASN A 349 -23.05 4.59 18.04
CA ASN A 349 -23.87 3.43 17.65
C ASN A 349 -25.23 3.77 16.99
N ILE A 350 -25.25 4.78 16.12
CA ILE A 350 -26.47 5.34 15.51
C ILE A 350 -27.28 4.29 14.73
N ILE A 351 -26.63 3.23 14.23
CA ILE A 351 -27.26 2.20 13.40
C ILE A 351 -28.38 1.43 14.11
N ASP A 352 -28.27 1.30 15.44
CA ASP A 352 -29.24 0.57 16.26
C ASP A 352 -30.30 1.51 16.88
N ASP A 353 -30.13 2.83 16.72
CA ASP A 353 -31.03 3.82 17.30
C ASP A 353 -32.21 4.12 16.35
N PRO A 354 -33.46 3.86 16.77
CA PRO A 354 -34.64 3.95 15.90
C PRO A 354 -34.98 5.38 15.48
N ILE A 355 -34.43 6.40 16.15
CA ILE A 355 -34.68 7.82 15.87
C ILE A 355 -33.52 8.41 15.07
N LEU A 356 -32.29 8.15 15.50
CA LEU A 356 -31.11 8.75 14.88
C LEU A 356 -30.81 8.14 13.51
N LYS A 357 -31.02 6.83 13.30
CA LYS A 357 -30.80 6.21 11.99
C LYS A 357 -31.65 6.85 10.87
N PRO A 358 -32.98 7.01 11.03
CA PRO A 358 -33.79 7.73 10.05
C PRO A 358 -33.34 9.17 9.86
N LEU A 359 -33.01 9.89 10.94
CA LEU A 359 -32.54 11.29 10.86
C LEU A 359 -31.29 11.42 9.97
N PHE A 360 -30.26 10.62 10.23
CA PHE A 360 -29.01 10.69 9.45
C PHE A 360 -29.20 10.17 8.03
N THR A 361 -30.10 9.22 7.81
CA THR A 361 -30.45 8.76 6.46
C THR A 361 -31.17 9.86 5.67
N GLU A 362 -32.15 10.54 6.27
CA GLU A 362 -32.87 11.68 5.66
C GLU A 362 -31.93 12.87 5.39
N ALA A 363 -30.91 13.07 6.23
CA ALA A 363 -29.87 14.07 6.01
C ALA A 363 -28.88 13.70 4.88
N GLY A 364 -28.96 12.51 4.28
CA GLY A 364 -28.01 12.03 3.27
C GLY A 364 -26.71 11.46 3.85
N CYS A 365 -26.62 11.28 5.17
CA CYS A 365 -25.46 10.71 5.87
C CYS A 365 -25.50 9.18 6.00
N GLY A 366 -26.42 8.50 5.29
CA GLY A 366 -26.63 7.05 5.40
C GLY A 366 -25.38 6.20 5.15
N ASP A 367 -24.51 6.64 4.24
CA ASP A 367 -23.25 5.94 3.94
C ASP A 367 -22.34 5.75 5.16
N LEU A 368 -22.38 6.67 6.14
CA LEU A 368 -21.60 6.55 7.38
C LEU A 368 -22.09 5.42 8.28
N LEU A 369 -23.35 4.98 8.11
CA LEU A 369 -23.94 3.88 8.87
C LEU A 369 -23.50 2.51 8.32
N ASP A 370 -23.14 2.45 7.03
CA ASP A 370 -22.78 1.21 6.32
C ASP A 370 -21.26 0.98 6.22
N LEU A 371 -20.45 1.68 7.03
CA LEU A 371 -18.99 1.55 7.06
C LEU A 371 -18.55 0.28 7.82
N HIS A 372 -19.03 -0.87 7.37
CA HIS A 372 -18.58 -2.16 7.88
C HIS A 372 -17.08 -2.30 7.67
N ASN A 373 -16.38 -2.89 8.63
CA ASN A 373 -14.93 -3.18 8.57
C ASN A 373 -13.99 -1.96 8.53
N ILE A 374 -14.50 -0.72 8.64
CA ILE A 374 -13.62 0.46 8.67
C ILE A 374 -12.67 0.46 9.87
N ASP A 375 -13.04 -0.23 10.95
CA ASP A 375 -12.22 -0.37 12.16
C ASP A 375 -10.84 -1.00 11.86
N MET A 376 -10.72 -1.79 10.78
CA MET A 376 -9.42 -2.32 10.32
C MET A 376 -8.48 -1.24 9.75
N LEU A 377 -9.03 -0.08 9.36
CA LEU A 377 -8.29 1.02 8.74
C LEU A 377 -7.96 2.15 9.74
N LEU A 378 -8.59 2.15 10.92
CA LEU A 378 -8.44 3.21 11.93
C LEU A 378 -7.11 3.11 12.67
N GLN A 379 -6.55 4.27 13.04
CA GLN A 379 -5.32 4.36 13.85
C GLN A 379 -5.55 4.00 15.32
N THR A 380 -6.79 4.10 15.80
CA THR A 380 -7.17 3.91 17.20
C THR A 380 -8.47 3.12 17.31
N SER A 381 -8.60 2.31 18.36
CA SER A 381 -9.85 1.64 18.68
C SER A 381 -10.94 2.66 19.07
N VAL A 382 -12.19 2.39 18.66
CA VAL A 382 -13.34 3.24 18.96
C VAL A 382 -14.02 2.76 20.25
N SER A 383 -14.09 3.61 21.27
CA SER A 383 -14.86 3.36 22.49
C SER A 383 -16.33 3.75 22.27
N GLN A 384 -17.27 2.88 22.65
CA GLN A 384 -18.71 3.16 22.51
C GLN A 384 -19.18 4.25 23.50
N ARG A 385 -20.09 5.11 23.03
CA ARG A 385 -20.79 6.17 23.77
C ARG A 385 -22.30 5.96 23.69
N ASN A 386 -23.01 6.41 24.71
CA ASN A 386 -24.47 6.35 24.74
C ASN A 386 -25.09 7.48 23.87
N THR A 387 -26.13 7.17 23.08
CA THR A 387 -26.89 8.11 22.25
C THR A 387 -27.74 9.10 23.05
N ASP A 388 -28.04 8.82 24.32
CA ASP A 388 -28.90 9.64 25.17
C ASP A 388 -28.52 11.12 25.18
N ASN A 389 -27.22 11.43 25.18
CA ASN A 389 -26.74 12.82 25.16
C ASN A 389 -27.08 13.52 23.85
N LEU A 390 -26.96 12.82 22.72
CA LEU A 390 -27.33 13.36 21.41
C LEU A 390 -28.85 13.53 21.31
N LEU A 391 -29.63 12.54 21.74
CA LEU A 391 -31.09 12.60 21.75
C LEU A 391 -31.61 13.76 22.61
N ARG A 392 -31.05 13.94 23.82
CA ARG A 392 -31.37 15.08 24.70
C ARG A 392 -31.08 16.42 24.02
N TYR A 393 -29.95 16.53 23.32
CA TYR A 393 -29.59 17.74 22.60
C TYR A 393 -30.55 18.09 21.46
N LEU A 394 -31.20 17.06 20.88
CA LEU A 394 -32.08 17.19 19.73
C LEU A 394 -33.56 17.34 20.07
N GLN A 395 -33.96 17.31 21.35
CA GLN A 395 -35.37 17.26 21.78
C GLN A 395 -36.26 18.34 21.15
N ASP A 396 -35.73 19.56 20.99
CA ASP A 396 -36.48 20.68 20.41
C ASP A 396 -36.33 20.86 18.89
N SER A 397 -35.66 19.92 18.24
CA SER A 397 -35.35 20.02 16.82
C SER A 397 -36.58 19.88 15.91
N PRO A 398 -36.54 20.46 14.70
CA PRO A 398 -37.60 20.30 13.69
C PRO A 398 -37.89 18.84 13.33
N PHE A 399 -36.89 17.96 13.36
CA PHE A 399 -37.08 16.53 13.14
C PHE A 399 -37.87 15.87 14.26
N MET A 400 -37.47 16.08 15.52
CA MET A 400 -38.15 15.47 16.67
C MET A 400 -39.60 15.92 16.81
N LYS A 401 -39.93 17.14 16.34
CA LYS A 401 -41.31 17.66 16.34
C LYS A 401 -42.21 17.10 15.24
N ARG A 402 -41.64 16.39 14.25
CA ARG A 402 -42.36 15.76 13.14
C ARG A 402 -42.64 14.27 13.36
N MET A 403 -41.85 13.62 14.22
CA MET A 403 -42.17 12.29 14.76
C MET A 403 -43.30 12.40 15.77
#